data_AF-A0A7S0YU22-F1
#
_entry.id   AF-A0A7S0YU22-F1
#
_cell.length_a   1.000
_cell.length_b   1.000
_cell.length_c   1.000
_cell.angle_alpha   90.00
_cell.angle_beta   90.00
_cell.angle_gamma   90.00
#
_symmetry.space_group_name_H-M   'P 1'
#
loop_
_entity.id
_entity.type
_entity.pdbx_description
1 polymer ?
#
loop_
_entity_poly.entity_id
_entity_poly.type
_entity_poly.pdbx_seq_one_letter_code
_entity_poly.pdbx_strand_id
1 'polypeptide(L)'
;LPDPTQYNISTDDPDDRNETLKHAGDRRRLLDYYAELNRLSGLSEEASRRVAQGTLEAETQIAQWQYDTPYDYYQGDRVPQDDLDQHGPPLTNLSALEGEYGNIPFRRLFGAVRGACEGSMLGCAESVFNDTNNILVSDAYYYHKLNAQLPNASVHFWKPLLRTHYIYNLAPLLTQAFLNADMNMSEHLTGVTSLPPRWQKCVLATTHGLPSLSDLRFLERYFDHRAYDEGWGLVTRIRGSFLDNMETVGWMDNATKARALVKAGRMDLNLGSPQSYHMIVYPVVNNSYFNNSGLAYRAKRMRAFMKLDEPVTGREWTMRATTVNAYYDNGVNGLF
;
A
#
# COMPACT_ATOMS: atom_id res chain seq x y z
N LEU A 1 -7.81 -5.70 -3.10
CA LEU A 1 -8.25 -5.46 -1.71
C LEU A 1 -8.27 -3.95 -1.51
N PRO A 2 -9.24 -3.40 -0.76
CA PRO A 2 -9.21 -1.99 -0.40
C PRO A 2 -7.85 -1.69 0.21
N ASP A 3 -7.31 -0.55 -0.18
CA ASP A 3 -6.04 -0.06 0.32
C ASP A 3 -6.21 0.18 1.83
N PRO A 4 -5.40 -0.42 2.72
CA PRO A 4 -5.47 -0.15 4.15
C PRO A 4 -5.26 1.34 4.48
N THR A 5 -4.72 2.15 3.56
CA THR A 5 -4.67 3.62 3.70
C THR A 5 -6.03 4.32 3.59
N GLN A 6 -7.10 3.62 3.17
CA GLN A 6 -8.46 4.20 3.17
C GLN A 6 -9.02 4.45 4.58
N TYR A 7 -8.33 3.98 5.62
CA TYR A 7 -8.66 4.23 7.02
C TYR A 7 -7.56 5.03 7.72
N ASN A 8 -6.81 5.86 6.99
CA ASN A 8 -5.92 6.83 7.63
C ASN A 8 -6.78 7.77 8.48
N ILE A 9 -6.80 7.52 9.79
CA ILE A 9 -7.44 8.37 10.78
C ILE A 9 -6.67 9.70 10.71
N SER A 10 -7.43 10.78 10.52
CA SER A 10 -6.92 12.16 10.47
C SER A 10 -5.97 12.43 11.64
N THR A 11 -4.91 13.20 11.37
CA THR A 11 -4.03 13.79 12.39
C THR A 11 -4.82 14.87 13.12
N ASP A 12 -5.44 14.53 14.25
CA ASP A 12 -6.26 15.46 15.04
C ASP A 12 -5.70 15.69 16.45
N ASP A 13 -6.11 16.80 17.06
CA ASP A 13 -5.50 17.50 18.19
C ASP A 13 -5.82 16.83 19.55
N PRO A 14 -4.82 16.31 20.29
CA PRO A 14 -5.04 15.47 21.48
C PRO A 14 -5.75 16.16 22.66
N ASP A 15 -5.99 17.48 22.62
CA ASP A 15 -6.62 18.24 23.71
C ASP A 15 -8.14 18.50 23.54
N ASP A 16 -8.80 17.99 22.49
CA ASP A 16 -10.27 18.14 22.34
C ASP A 16 -11.06 17.04 23.11
N ARG A 17 -11.83 17.47 24.11
CA ARG A 17 -12.76 16.61 24.88
C ARG A 17 -13.87 15.99 24.02
N ASN A 18 -14.26 16.62 22.91
CA ASN A 18 -15.21 16.03 21.96
C ASN A 18 -14.58 14.90 21.15
N GLU A 19 -13.28 15.01 20.82
CA GLU A 19 -12.54 13.95 20.14
C GLU A 19 -12.33 12.73 21.04
N THR A 20 -12.04 12.94 22.33
CA THR A 20 -11.92 11.84 23.29
C THR A 20 -13.20 10.98 23.39
N LEU A 21 -14.38 11.62 23.36
CA LEU A 21 -15.68 10.93 23.34
C LEU A 21 -15.95 10.21 22.01
N LYS A 22 -15.55 10.81 20.89
CA LYS A 22 -15.60 10.21 19.55
C LYS A 22 -14.72 8.95 19.48
N HIS A 23 -13.47 9.02 19.94
CA HIS A 23 -12.53 7.90 19.99
C HIS A 23 -12.99 6.74 20.88
N ALA A 24 -13.61 7.03 22.03
CA ALA A 24 -14.22 6.00 22.87
C ALA A 24 -15.39 5.29 22.16
N GLY A 25 -16.17 6.05 21.38
CA GLY A 25 -17.20 5.51 20.49
C GLY A 25 -16.64 4.61 19.39
N ASP A 26 -15.57 5.06 18.72
CA ASP A 26 -14.89 4.36 17.63
C ASP A 26 -14.29 3.04 18.10
N ARG A 27 -13.57 3.05 19.23
CA ARG A 27 -12.94 1.85 19.80
C ARG A 27 -13.98 0.80 20.19
N ARG A 28 -15.11 1.21 20.75
CA ARG A 28 -16.22 0.31 21.06
C ARG A 28 -16.83 -0.27 19.77
N ARG A 29 -17.03 0.57 18.75
CA ARG A 29 -17.58 0.14 17.47
C ARG A 29 -16.66 -0.86 16.76
N LEU A 30 -15.35 -0.64 16.83
CA LEU A 30 -14.33 -1.53 16.29
C LEU A 30 -14.35 -2.90 16.98
N LEU A 31 -14.48 -2.91 18.32
CA LEU A 31 -14.62 -4.16 19.08
C LEU A 31 -15.85 -4.96 18.65
N ASP A 32 -17.01 -4.30 18.52
CA ASP A 32 -18.25 -4.94 18.08
C ASP A 32 -18.12 -5.49 16.65
N TYR A 33 -17.47 -4.73 15.77
CA TYR A 33 -17.20 -5.15 14.40
C TYR A 33 -16.29 -6.40 14.36
N TYR A 34 -15.19 -6.42 15.11
CA TYR A 34 -14.31 -7.59 15.20
C TYR A 34 -15.02 -8.80 15.80
N ALA A 35 -15.88 -8.60 16.80
CA ALA A 35 -16.69 -9.67 17.35
C ALA A 35 -17.66 -10.22 16.30
N GLU A 36 -18.29 -9.36 15.52
CA GLU A 36 -19.20 -9.77 14.45
C GLU A 36 -18.48 -10.56 13.35
N LEU A 37 -17.33 -10.10 12.86
CA LEU A 37 -16.54 -10.83 11.88
C LEU A 37 -16.18 -12.25 12.37
N ASN A 38 -15.76 -12.36 13.63
CA ASN A 38 -15.41 -13.63 14.24
C ASN A 38 -16.63 -14.55 14.42
N ARG A 39 -17.78 -13.99 14.80
CA ARG A 39 -19.04 -14.72 14.92
C ARG A 39 -19.52 -15.26 13.58
N LEU A 40 -19.48 -14.43 12.54
CA LEU A 40 -19.80 -14.82 11.16
C LEU A 40 -18.85 -15.90 10.63
N SER A 41 -17.62 -15.97 11.14
CA SER A 41 -16.66 -17.05 10.82
C SER A 41 -16.89 -18.36 11.60
N GLY A 42 -17.93 -18.44 12.43
CA GLY A 42 -18.34 -19.66 13.13
C GLY A 42 -17.95 -19.75 14.62
N LEU A 43 -17.45 -18.67 15.23
CA LEU A 43 -17.24 -18.64 16.68
C LEU A 43 -18.55 -18.36 17.43
N SER A 44 -18.68 -18.89 18.66
CA SER A 44 -19.77 -18.51 19.57
C SER A 44 -19.68 -17.02 19.91
N GLU A 45 -20.77 -16.42 20.40
CA GLU A 45 -20.77 -15.00 20.79
C GLU A 45 -19.69 -14.70 21.83
N GLU A 46 -19.60 -15.52 22.87
CA GLU A 46 -18.61 -15.38 23.94
C GLU A 46 -17.16 -15.51 23.43
N ALA A 47 -16.90 -16.51 22.58
CA ALA A 47 -15.58 -16.70 21.98
C ALA A 47 -15.22 -15.55 21.04
N SER A 48 -16.19 -15.03 20.28
CA SER A 48 -16.00 -13.92 19.35
C SER A 48 -15.63 -12.63 20.08
N ARG A 49 -16.31 -12.32 21.19
CA ARG A 49 -15.99 -11.15 22.03
C ARG A 49 -14.58 -11.26 22.63
N ARG A 50 -14.20 -12.44 23.13
CA ARG A 50 -12.82 -12.67 23.63
C ARG A 50 -11.77 -12.45 22.56
N VAL A 51 -11.98 -12.98 21.36
CA VAL A 51 -11.03 -12.81 20.23
C VAL A 51 -10.98 -11.35 19.78
N ALA A 52 -12.11 -10.66 19.72
CA ALA A 52 -12.16 -9.24 19.39
C ALA A 52 -11.37 -8.40 20.41
N GLN A 53 -11.52 -8.70 21.70
CA GLN A 53 -10.80 -8.00 22.76
C GLN A 53 -9.30 -8.23 22.68
N GLY A 54 -8.85 -9.47 22.50
CA GLY A 54 -7.43 -9.77 22.28
C GLY A 54 -6.88 -9.14 21.00
N THR A 55 -7.70 -9.00 19.95
CA THR A 55 -7.32 -8.29 18.71
C THR A 55 -7.06 -6.82 19.02
N LEU A 56 -8.00 -6.17 19.70
CA LEU A 56 -7.91 -4.75 20.04
C LEU A 56 -6.76 -4.46 21.01
N GLU A 57 -6.50 -5.35 21.97
CA GLU A 57 -5.33 -5.26 22.87
C GLU A 57 -4.02 -5.33 22.09
N ALA A 58 -3.89 -6.29 21.17
CA ALA A 58 -2.71 -6.41 20.33
C ALA A 58 -2.53 -5.21 19.39
N GLU A 59 -3.60 -4.73 18.74
CA GLU A 59 -3.55 -3.51 17.92
C GLU A 59 -3.16 -2.28 18.73
N THR A 60 -3.69 -2.14 19.95
CA THR A 60 -3.34 -1.01 20.82
C THR A 60 -1.84 -1.03 21.15
N GLN A 61 -1.27 -2.21 21.42
CA GLN A 61 0.16 -2.32 21.68
C GLN A 61 1.00 -2.05 20.42
N ILE A 62 0.56 -2.55 19.26
CA ILE A 62 1.24 -2.32 17.98
C ILE A 62 1.20 -0.85 17.60
N ALA A 63 0.08 -0.17 17.81
CA ALA A 63 -0.06 1.26 17.54
C ALA A 63 0.94 2.10 18.34
N GLN A 64 1.28 1.71 19.57
CA GLN A 64 2.33 2.36 20.37
C GLN A 64 3.75 2.20 19.80
N TRP A 65 3.94 1.31 18.82
CA TRP A 65 5.20 1.11 18.12
C TRP A 65 5.23 1.83 16.76
N GLN A 66 4.12 2.44 16.37
CA GLN A 66 4.02 3.25 15.16
C GLN A 66 4.23 4.72 15.52
N TYR A 67 4.74 5.49 14.57
CA TYR A 67 4.88 6.94 14.73
C TYR A 67 3.53 7.62 14.46
N ASP A 68 3.09 8.51 15.35
CA ASP A 68 1.83 9.25 15.24
C ASP A 68 1.83 10.27 14.08
N THR A 69 2.99 10.58 13.52
CA THR A 69 3.12 11.35 12.28
C THR A 69 3.99 10.57 11.28
N PRO A 70 3.66 10.59 9.97
CA PRO A 70 4.53 10.02 8.93
C PRO A 70 5.91 10.67 8.81
N TYR A 71 6.31 11.52 9.75
CA TYR A 71 7.44 12.43 9.64
C TYR A 71 8.33 12.51 10.88
N ASP A 72 8.13 11.71 11.93
CA ASP A 72 9.02 11.71 13.10
C ASP A 72 10.15 10.66 13.02
N TYR A 73 10.70 10.49 11.81
CA TYR A 73 12.01 9.86 11.62
C TYR A 73 13.13 10.62 12.36
N TYR A 74 12.84 11.83 12.84
CA TYR A 74 13.83 12.86 13.21
C TYR A 74 13.95 13.12 14.72
N GLN A 75 13.12 12.51 15.57
CA GLN A 75 13.24 12.63 17.03
C GLN A 75 13.26 11.28 17.74
N GLY A 76 14.43 10.62 17.74
CA GLY A 76 14.70 9.53 18.67
C GLY A 76 15.75 8.57 18.14
N ASP A 77 16.95 8.66 18.71
CA ASP A 77 18.10 7.78 18.48
C ASP A 77 18.89 7.95 17.16
N ARG A 78 19.56 9.10 17.08
CA ARG A 78 20.92 9.35 16.53
C ARG A 78 21.28 8.66 15.19
N VAL A 79 20.69 9.15 14.10
CA VAL A 79 21.46 9.40 12.87
C VAL A 79 21.44 10.91 12.64
N PRO A 80 22.59 11.61 12.56
CA PRO A 80 22.59 13.04 12.27
C PRO A 80 21.83 13.35 10.98
N GLN A 81 20.97 14.36 10.99
CA GLN A 81 20.18 14.81 9.83
C GLN A 81 21.02 14.96 8.56
N ASP A 82 22.22 15.54 8.73
CA ASP A 82 23.19 15.80 7.67
C ASP A 82 23.69 14.52 6.96
N ASP A 83 23.64 13.37 7.65
CA ASP A 83 24.07 12.07 7.11
C ASP A 83 22.95 11.41 6.27
N LEU A 84 21.69 11.62 6.65
CA LEU A 84 20.51 11.10 5.93
C LEU A 84 20.22 11.91 4.65
N ASP A 85 20.39 13.23 4.71
CA ASP A 85 20.22 14.10 3.53
C ASP A 85 21.30 13.83 2.47
N GLN A 86 22.43 13.22 2.86
CA GLN A 86 23.52 12.84 1.96
C GLN A 86 23.50 11.35 1.54
N HIS A 87 23.01 10.43 2.38
CA HIS A 87 23.14 8.98 2.17
C HIS A 87 21.80 8.21 2.08
N GLY A 88 20.66 8.88 2.31
CA GLY A 88 19.35 8.23 2.38
C GLY A 88 19.17 7.40 3.66
N PRO A 89 18.00 6.76 3.86
CA PRO A 89 17.77 5.87 4.99
C PRO A 89 18.76 4.69 4.98
N PRO A 90 19.17 4.17 6.15
CA PRO A 90 20.20 3.15 6.24
C PRO A 90 19.78 1.90 5.47
N LEU A 91 20.65 1.49 4.56
CA LEU A 91 20.52 0.23 3.83
C LEU A 91 21.17 -0.88 4.65
N THR A 92 20.48 -2.01 4.76
CA THR A 92 20.99 -3.23 5.39
C THR A 92 21.01 -4.38 4.39
N ASN A 93 21.44 -5.56 4.82
CA ASN A 93 21.25 -6.81 4.06
C ASN A 93 20.61 -7.86 4.96
N LEU A 94 20.21 -9.00 4.37
CA LEU A 94 19.46 -10.02 5.09
C LEU A 94 20.21 -10.58 6.32
N SER A 95 21.52 -10.80 6.23
CA SER A 95 22.33 -11.23 7.38
C SER A 95 22.43 -10.17 8.49
N ALA A 96 22.65 -8.91 8.14
CA ALA A 96 22.69 -7.82 9.11
C ALA A 96 21.32 -7.60 9.77
N LEU A 97 20.23 -7.69 9.00
CA LEU A 97 18.86 -7.61 9.49
C LEU A 97 18.56 -8.72 10.52
N GLU A 98 18.99 -9.96 10.28
CA GLU A 98 18.84 -11.05 11.25
C GLU A 98 19.75 -10.88 12.47
N GLY A 99 20.93 -10.28 12.31
CA GLY A 99 21.81 -9.94 13.43
C GLY A 99 21.18 -8.90 14.37
N GLU A 100 20.51 -7.90 13.81
CA GLU A 100 19.87 -6.81 14.55
C GLU A 100 18.52 -7.20 15.16
N TYR A 101 17.73 -7.98 14.43
CA TYR A 101 16.37 -8.37 14.80
C TYR A 101 16.23 -9.90 14.93
N GLY A 102 17.10 -10.52 15.73
CA GLY A 102 17.25 -11.99 15.79
C GLY A 102 16.02 -12.81 16.19
N ASN A 103 14.96 -12.21 16.74
CA ASN A 103 13.70 -12.90 17.04
C ASN A 103 12.71 -12.87 15.86
N ILE A 104 12.95 -12.03 14.84
CA ILE A 104 12.14 -11.98 13.63
C ILE A 104 12.74 -12.94 12.60
N PRO A 105 12.02 -14.00 12.18
CA PRO A 105 12.60 -15.04 11.34
C PRO A 105 12.59 -14.65 9.85
N PHE A 106 13.33 -13.60 9.47
CA PHE A 106 13.32 -13.03 8.12
C PHE A 106 13.63 -14.05 7.02
N ARG A 107 14.67 -14.88 7.15
CA ARG A 107 14.94 -15.93 6.15
C ARG A 107 13.80 -16.93 6.00
N ARG A 108 13.10 -17.27 7.09
CA ARG A 108 11.93 -18.15 7.02
C ARG A 108 10.76 -17.46 6.32
N LEU A 109 10.51 -16.19 6.63
CA LEU A 109 9.45 -15.39 6.02
C LEU A 109 9.68 -15.23 4.52
N PHE A 110 10.87 -14.79 4.13
CA PHE A 110 11.24 -14.69 2.73
C PHE A 110 11.20 -16.09 2.10
N GLY A 111 11.72 -17.14 2.76
CA GLY A 111 11.74 -18.50 2.21
C GLY A 111 10.36 -19.03 1.88
N ALA A 112 9.35 -18.69 2.69
CA ALA A 112 7.95 -19.00 2.39
C ALA A 112 7.44 -18.27 1.14
N VAL A 113 7.88 -17.03 0.90
CA VAL A 113 7.61 -16.32 -0.35
C VAL A 113 8.23 -17.07 -1.52
N ARG A 114 9.50 -17.52 -1.42
CA ARG A 114 10.15 -18.31 -2.49
C ARG A 114 9.38 -19.56 -2.86
N GLY A 115 9.05 -20.38 -1.87
CA GLY A 115 8.29 -21.61 -2.10
C GLY A 115 6.92 -21.34 -2.73
N ALA A 116 6.28 -20.22 -2.38
CA ALA A 116 5.04 -19.80 -3.03
C ALA A 116 5.24 -19.34 -4.48
N CYS A 117 6.40 -18.77 -4.82
CA CYS A 117 6.77 -18.41 -6.20
C CYS A 117 7.08 -19.65 -7.06
N GLU A 118 7.82 -20.63 -6.54
CA GLU A 118 8.27 -21.85 -7.26
C GLU A 118 7.07 -22.70 -7.74
N GLY A 119 5.93 -22.64 -7.03
CA GLY A 119 4.66 -23.26 -7.43
C GLY A 119 3.71 -22.35 -8.21
N SER A 120 4.20 -21.24 -8.78
CA SER A 120 3.41 -20.28 -9.55
C SER A 120 3.81 -20.31 -11.04
N MET A 121 2.93 -19.85 -11.93
CA MET A 121 3.27 -19.66 -13.35
C MET A 121 4.18 -18.44 -13.60
N LEU A 122 4.62 -17.76 -12.54
CA LEU A 122 5.45 -16.55 -12.57
C LEU A 122 6.84 -16.88 -12.01
N GLY A 123 7.87 -16.20 -12.50
CA GLY A 123 9.25 -16.41 -12.02
C GLY A 123 9.45 -16.01 -10.56
N CYS A 124 10.44 -16.60 -9.90
CA CYS A 124 10.84 -16.24 -8.54
C CYS A 124 11.89 -15.13 -8.58
N ALA A 125 11.78 -14.12 -7.71
CA ALA A 125 12.89 -13.19 -7.50
C ALA A 125 13.92 -13.84 -6.56
N GLU A 126 14.98 -14.39 -7.14
CA GLU A 126 16.05 -15.07 -6.39
C GLU A 126 16.84 -14.09 -5.52
N SER A 127 16.88 -12.81 -5.89
CA SER A 127 17.71 -11.82 -5.20
C SER A 127 17.21 -11.46 -3.80
N VAL A 128 15.92 -11.66 -3.50
CA VAL A 128 15.33 -11.47 -2.16
C VAL A 128 16.04 -12.34 -1.10
N PHE A 129 16.74 -13.38 -1.54
CA PHE A 129 17.41 -14.37 -0.69
C PHE A 129 18.91 -14.17 -0.58
N ASN A 130 19.47 -13.29 -1.40
CA ASN A 130 20.91 -13.08 -1.44
C ASN A 130 21.29 -11.92 -0.53
N ASP A 131 22.35 -12.12 0.28
CA ASP A 131 22.91 -11.08 1.14
C ASP A 131 23.55 -9.92 0.35
N THR A 132 23.64 -10.04 -0.97
CA THR A 132 24.11 -8.96 -1.86
C THR A 132 23.08 -7.84 -2.05
N ASN A 133 21.81 -8.07 -1.70
CA ASN A 133 20.77 -7.08 -1.89
C ASN A 133 20.65 -6.13 -0.72
N ASN A 134 20.51 -4.84 -1.05
CA ASN A 134 20.20 -3.81 -0.08
C ASN A 134 18.71 -3.86 0.29
N ILE A 135 18.44 -3.90 1.59
CA ILE A 135 17.10 -3.85 2.18
C ILE A 135 16.96 -2.50 2.87
N LEU A 136 15.88 -1.81 2.57
CA LEU A 136 15.47 -0.59 3.27
C LEU A 136 14.54 -0.96 4.43
N VAL A 137 14.92 -0.60 5.65
CA VAL A 137 14.05 -0.68 6.82
C VAL A 137 13.40 0.68 7.04
N SER A 138 12.15 0.83 6.62
CA SER A 138 11.43 2.11 6.66
C SER A 138 11.01 2.56 8.06
N ASP A 139 10.94 1.64 9.03
CA ASP A 139 10.50 1.91 10.40
C ASP A 139 11.29 1.03 11.39
N ALA A 140 12.54 1.43 11.67
CA ALA A 140 13.44 0.66 12.52
C ALA A 140 12.90 0.52 13.96
N TYR A 141 12.26 1.56 14.49
CA TYR A 141 11.67 1.54 15.83
C TYR A 141 10.59 0.48 15.97
N TYR A 142 9.66 0.41 15.02
CA TYR A 142 8.65 -0.65 14.97
C TYR A 142 9.29 -2.04 15.01
N TYR A 143 10.30 -2.28 14.18
CA TYR A 143 10.97 -3.58 14.11
C TYR A 143 11.75 -3.91 15.39
N HIS A 144 12.35 -2.93 16.07
CA HIS A 144 12.97 -3.15 17.38
C HIS A 144 11.95 -3.55 18.45
N LYS A 145 10.80 -2.86 18.50
CA LYS A 145 9.72 -3.19 19.45
C LYS A 145 9.13 -4.56 19.16
N LEU A 146 8.85 -4.88 17.90
CA LEU A 146 8.37 -6.18 17.47
C LEU A 146 9.38 -7.29 17.85
N ASN A 147 10.66 -7.09 17.53
CA ASN A 147 11.73 -8.02 17.86
C ASN A 147 11.83 -8.30 19.37
N ALA A 148 11.68 -7.26 20.21
CA ALA A 148 11.67 -7.42 21.66
C ALA A 148 10.40 -8.12 22.18
N GLN A 149 9.24 -7.90 21.54
CA GLN A 149 7.97 -8.45 21.99
C GLN A 149 7.78 -9.92 21.60
N LEU A 150 8.29 -10.35 20.44
CA LEU A 150 8.10 -11.72 19.92
C LEU A 150 8.42 -12.85 20.92
N PRO A 151 9.56 -12.86 21.65
CA PRO A 151 9.84 -13.90 22.64
C PRO A 151 9.00 -13.75 23.93
N ASN A 152 8.53 -12.53 24.24
CA ASN A 152 7.80 -12.22 25.47
C ASN A 152 6.30 -12.47 25.35
N ALA A 153 5.75 -12.41 24.14
CA ALA A 153 4.34 -12.61 23.86
C ALA A 153 4.05 -14.07 23.49
N SER A 154 3.10 -14.70 24.20
CA SER A 154 2.66 -16.04 23.84
C SER A 154 1.89 -16.07 22.52
N VAL A 155 1.73 -17.25 21.92
CA VAL A 155 0.87 -17.43 20.74
C VAL A 155 -0.58 -16.95 20.99
N HIS A 156 -1.04 -16.97 22.26
CA HIS A 156 -2.37 -16.48 22.61
C HIS A 156 -2.53 -14.96 22.45
N PHE A 157 -1.43 -14.20 22.48
CA PHE A 157 -1.44 -12.76 22.22
C PHE A 157 -1.60 -12.46 20.73
N TRP A 158 -0.85 -13.15 19.86
CA TRP A 158 -0.84 -12.89 18.42
C TRP A 158 -2.00 -13.52 17.65
N LYS A 159 -2.50 -14.67 18.12
CA LYS A 159 -3.53 -15.44 17.40
C LYS A 159 -4.84 -14.69 17.17
N PRO A 160 -5.40 -13.94 18.14
CA PRO A 160 -6.61 -13.15 17.92
C PRO A 160 -6.43 -12.13 16.80
N LEU A 161 -5.35 -11.35 16.85
CA LEU A 161 -4.99 -10.36 15.82
C LEU A 161 -4.95 -11.00 14.43
N LEU A 162 -4.12 -12.03 14.26
CA LEU A 162 -3.93 -12.68 12.95
C LEU A 162 -5.23 -13.29 12.42
N ARG A 163 -6.05 -13.91 13.27
CA ARG A 163 -7.35 -14.46 12.86
C ARG A 163 -8.28 -13.36 12.38
N THR A 164 -8.48 -12.32 13.20
CA THR A 164 -9.42 -11.25 12.88
C THR A 164 -8.99 -10.51 11.63
N HIS A 165 -7.70 -10.17 11.49
CA HIS A 165 -7.15 -9.53 10.29
C HIS A 165 -7.28 -10.41 9.04
N TYR A 166 -7.12 -11.73 9.17
CA TYR A 166 -7.32 -12.64 8.04
C TYR A 166 -8.78 -12.63 7.54
N ILE A 167 -9.75 -12.63 8.47
CA ILE A 167 -11.18 -12.55 8.12
C ILE A 167 -11.52 -11.17 7.55
N TYR A 168 -11.08 -10.11 8.22
CA TYR A 168 -11.26 -8.72 7.81
C TYR A 168 -10.80 -8.49 6.37
N ASN A 169 -9.59 -8.92 6.03
CA ASN A 169 -9.05 -8.76 4.68
C ASN A 169 -9.81 -9.56 3.60
N LEU A 170 -10.52 -10.61 3.99
CA LEU A 170 -11.33 -11.44 3.09
C LEU A 170 -12.81 -11.06 3.07
N ALA A 171 -13.31 -10.33 4.07
CA ALA A 171 -14.72 -9.97 4.25
C ALA A 171 -15.36 -9.37 2.97
N PRO A 172 -14.69 -8.50 2.18
CA PRO A 172 -15.23 -7.99 0.92
C PRO A 172 -15.52 -9.05 -0.16
N LEU A 173 -15.03 -10.29 0.02
CA LEU A 173 -15.19 -11.41 -0.90
C LEU A 173 -16.21 -12.45 -0.43
N LEU A 174 -16.79 -12.26 0.76
CA LEU A 174 -17.64 -13.25 1.42
C LEU A 174 -19.14 -12.92 1.25
N THR A 175 -19.97 -13.46 2.13
CA THR A 175 -21.43 -13.34 2.07
C THR A 175 -21.90 -11.91 2.37
N GLN A 176 -23.17 -11.62 2.08
CA GLN A 176 -23.78 -10.32 2.37
C GLN A 176 -23.67 -9.93 3.86
N ALA A 177 -23.62 -10.91 4.78
CA ALA A 177 -23.47 -10.63 6.20
C ALA A 177 -22.12 -9.96 6.52
N PHE A 178 -21.02 -10.43 5.91
CA PHE A 178 -19.70 -9.80 6.05
C PHE A 178 -19.69 -8.40 5.43
N LEU A 179 -20.27 -8.25 4.22
CA LEU A 179 -20.38 -6.95 3.57
C LEU A 179 -21.20 -5.94 4.38
N ASN A 180 -22.23 -6.38 5.08
CA ASN A 180 -23.02 -5.53 5.97
C ASN A 180 -22.23 -5.12 7.21
N ALA A 181 -21.42 -6.03 7.77
CA ALA A 181 -20.54 -5.70 8.90
C ALA A 181 -19.52 -4.62 8.48
N ASP A 182 -18.87 -4.77 7.32
CA ASP A 182 -17.94 -3.79 6.77
C ASP A 182 -18.64 -2.44 6.53
N MET A 183 -19.83 -2.48 5.92
CA MET A 183 -20.63 -1.29 5.63
C MET A 183 -21.02 -0.55 6.92
N ASN A 184 -21.43 -1.27 7.96
CA ASN A 184 -21.79 -0.69 9.26
C ASN A 184 -20.60 0.00 9.95
N MET A 185 -19.38 -0.48 9.72
CA MET A 185 -18.16 0.16 10.21
C MET A 185 -17.78 1.37 9.33
N SER A 186 -17.87 1.23 8.00
CA SER A 186 -17.64 2.33 7.05
C SER A 186 -18.60 3.49 7.28
N GLU A 187 -19.89 3.23 7.51
CA GLU A 187 -20.88 4.26 7.82
C GLU A 187 -20.49 5.03 9.08
N HIS A 188 -20.06 4.34 10.13
CA HIS A 188 -19.61 4.94 11.38
C HIS A 188 -18.37 5.84 11.19
N LEU A 189 -17.37 5.36 10.44
CA LEU A 189 -16.10 6.08 10.25
C LEU A 189 -16.17 7.21 9.23
N THR A 190 -16.94 7.03 8.15
CA THR A 190 -16.87 7.88 6.95
C THR A 190 -18.21 8.50 6.56
N GLY A 191 -19.31 8.11 7.22
CA GLY A 191 -20.67 8.57 6.89
C GLY A 191 -21.23 8.01 5.58
N VAL A 192 -20.53 7.09 4.92
CA VAL A 192 -21.05 6.43 3.70
C VAL A 192 -22.24 5.56 4.09
N THR A 193 -23.41 5.79 3.48
CA THR A 193 -24.68 5.12 3.86
C THR A 193 -25.14 4.04 2.90
N SER A 194 -24.49 3.89 1.74
CA SER A 194 -24.83 2.82 0.79
C SER A 194 -23.63 2.31 0.00
N LEU A 195 -23.67 1.02 -0.32
CA LEU A 195 -22.70 0.39 -1.20
C LEU A 195 -23.03 0.70 -2.67
N PRO A 196 -22.02 0.81 -3.55
CA PRO A 196 -22.27 0.96 -4.97
C PRO A 196 -23.05 -0.26 -5.52
N PRO A 197 -23.86 -0.07 -6.59
CA PRO A 197 -24.59 -1.16 -7.22
C PRO A 197 -23.64 -2.28 -7.65
N ARG A 198 -24.16 -3.52 -7.66
CA ARG A 198 -23.34 -4.72 -7.88
C ARG A 198 -22.49 -4.68 -9.14
N TRP A 199 -23.02 -4.12 -10.23
CA TRP A 199 -22.28 -4.02 -11.49
C TRP A 199 -21.01 -3.17 -11.36
N GLN A 200 -21.04 -2.07 -10.58
CA GLN A 200 -19.86 -1.23 -10.35
C GLN A 200 -18.81 -2.00 -9.54
N LYS A 201 -19.23 -2.77 -8.53
CA LYS A 201 -18.33 -3.66 -7.79
C LYS A 201 -17.67 -4.68 -8.70
N CYS A 202 -18.43 -5.27 -9.63
CA CYS A 202 -17.91 -6.23 -10.60
C CYS A 202 -16.91 -5.58 -11.58
N VAL A 203 -17.18 -4.35 -12.04
CA VAL A 203 -16.25 -3.58 -12.86
C VAL A 203 -14.95 -3.32 -12.09
N LEU A 204 -15.04 -2.82 -10.85
CA LEU A 204 -13.86 -2.59 -10.01
C LEU A 204 -13.07 -3.88 -9.75
N ALA A 205 -13.75 -4.99 -9.42
CA ALA A 205 -13.08 -6.27 -9.22
C ALA A 205 -12.33 -6.73 -10.48
N THR A 206 -12.91 -6.52 -11.67
CA THR A 206 -12.30 -6.86 -12.95
C THR A 206 -11.10 -5.96 -13.25
N THR A 207 -11.24 -4.64 -13.07
CA THR A 207 -10.15 -3.67 -13.32
C THR A 207 -9.00 -3.81 -12.33
N HIS A 208 -9.24 -4.34 -11.12
CA HIS A 208 -8.20 -4.64 -10.15
C HIS A 208 -7.57 -6.02 -10.37
N GLY A 209 -8.35 -7.00 -10.82
CA GLY A 209 -7.86 -8.35 -11.06
C GLY A 209 -7.08 -8.49 -12.36
N LEU A 210 -7.56 -7.87 -13.44
CA LEU A 210 -7.01 -7.95 -14.79
C LEU A 210 -6.70 -6.53 -15.30
N PRO A 211 -5.78 -5.79 -14.65
CA PRO A 211 -5.58 -4.37 -14.93
C PRO A 211 -5.16 -4.11 -16.38
N SER A 212 -4.13 -4.81 -16.87
CA SER A 212 -3.64 -4.63 -18.25
C SER A 212 -4.71 -4.91 -19.30
N LEU A 213 -5.54 -5.94 -19.11
CA LEU A 213 -6.62 -6.26 -20.06
C LEU A 213 -7.74 -5.23 -20.03
N SER A 214 -8.06 -4.72 -18.84
CA SER A 214 -9.10 -3.69 -18.67
C SER A 214 -8.66 -2.36 -19.27
N ASP A 215 -7.39 -1.97 -19.07
CA ASP A 215 -6.81 -0.77 -19.65
C ASP A 215 -6.80 -0.83 -21.18
N LEU A 216 -6.33 -1.94 -21.76
CA LEU A 216 -6.32 -2.11 -23.21
C LEU A 216 -7.73 -1.98 -23.82
N ARG A 217 -8.75 -2.54 -23.15
CA ARG A 217 -10.15 -2.40 -23.60
C ARG A 217 -10.69 -0.99 -23.44
N PHE A 218 -10.30 -0.28 -22.39
CA PHE A 218 -10.67 1.12 -22.22
C PHE A 218 -10.04 2.00 -23.30
N LEU A 219 -8.74 1.85 -23.53
CA LEU A 219 -7.99 2.61 -24.52
C LEU A 219 -8.55 2.39 -25.93
N GLU A 220 -8.80 1.13 -26.31
CA GLU A 220 -9.37 0.76 -27.61
C GLU A 220 -10.72 1.46 -27.88
N ARG A 221 -11.54 1.66 -26.85
CA ARG A 221 -12.93 2.11 -27.02
C ARG A 221 -13.14 3.60 -26.73
N TYR A 222 -12.33 4.19 -25.85
CA TYR A 222 -12.60 5.51 -25.27
C TYR A 222 -11.44 6.50 -25.36
N PHE A 223 -10.22 6.05 -25.64
CA PHE A 223 -9.07 6.94 -25.69
C PHE A 223 -8.77 7.37 -27.14
N ASP A 224 -9.16 8.60 -27.48
CA ASP A 224 -8.95 9.19 -28.79
C ASP A 224 -7.50 9.70 -28.93
N HIS A 225 -6.85 9.38 -30.05
CA HIS A 225 -5.52 9.88 -30.39
C HIS A 225 -5.46 11.41 -30.41
N ARG A 226 -6.55 12.08 -30.81
CA ARG A 226 -6.61 13.54 -30.78
C ARG A 226 -6.46 14.10 -29.37
N ALA A 227 -7.07 13.44 -28.37
CA ALA A 227 -6.95 13.87 -26.97
C ALA A 227 -5.52 13.72 -26.45
N TYR A 228 -4.79 12.68 -26.90
CA TYR A 228 -3.37 12.53 -26.61
C TYR A 228 -2.55 13.69 -27.17
N ASP A 229 -2.73 14.03 -28.45
CA ASP A 229 -1.96 15.10 -29.11
C ASP A 229 -2.22 16.48 -28.47
N GLU A 230 -3.49 16.78 -28.16
CA GLU A 230 -3.87 18.03 -27.49
C GLU A 230 -3.31 18.09 -26.06
N GLY A 231 -3.41 16.99 -25.30
CA GLY A 231 -2.86 16.86 -23.96
C GLY A 231 -1.34 17.00 -23.96
N TRP A 232 -0.64 16.34 -24.90
CA TRP A 232 0.80 16.42 -25.07
C TRP A 232 1.26 17.85 -25.35
N GLY A 233 0.55 18.54 -26.24
CA GLY A 233 0.81 19.94 -26.54
C GLY A 233 0.62 20.84 -25.30
N LEU A 234 -0.40 20.59 -24.49
CA LEU A 234 -0.65 21.35 -23.27
C LEU A 234 0.47 21.16 -22.24
N VAL A 235 0.82 19.92 -21.88
CA VAL A 235 1.85 19.67 -20.87
C VAL A 235 3.23 20.19 -21.30
N THR A 236 3.52 20.12 -22.59
CA THR A 236 4.79 20.65 -23.14
C THR A 236 4.85 22.16 -23.01
N ARG A 237 3.75 22.86 -23.29
CA ARG A 237 3.67 24.33 -23.10
C ARG A 237 3.77 24.72 -21.63
N ILE A 238 3.11 23.98 -20.73
CA ILE A 238 3.20 24.22 -19.28
C ILE A 238 4.65 24.06 -18.80
N ARG A 239 5.34 22.99 -19.20
CA ARG A 239 6.76 22.79 -18.88
C ARG A 239 7.63 23.93 -19.42
N GLY A 240 7.39 24.37 -20.65
CA GLY A 240 8.07 25.52 -21.24
C GLY A 240 7.90 26.79 -20.40
N SER A 241 6.66 27.17 -20.11
CA SER A 241 6.38 28.36 -19.27
C SER A 241 6.93 28.24 -17.87
N PHE A 242 6.97 27.03 -17.29
CA PHE A 242 7.59 26.81 -15.98
C PHE A 242 9.11 27.06 -16.02
N LEU A 243 9.79 26.62 -17.07
CA LEU A 243 11.22 26.88 -17.28
C LEU A 243 11.49 28.39 -17.48
N ASP A 244 10.70 29.06 -18.33
CA ASP A 244 10.84 30.50 -18.58
C ASP A 244 10.65 31.31 -17.28
N ASN A 245 9.64 30.96 -16.49
CA ASN A 245 9.40 31.61 -15.19
C ASN A 245 10.54 31.36 -14.21
N MET A 246 11.10 30.14 -14.19
CA MET A 246 12.19 29.75 -13.31
C MET A 246 13.47 30.56 -13.56
N GLU A 247 13.71 31.00 -14.81
CA GLU A 247 14.84 31.88 -15.12
C GLU A 247 14.71 33.25 -14.47
N THR A 248 13.49 33.76 -14.32
CA THR A 248 13.21 35.15 -13.90
C THR A 248 12.97 35.33 -12.40
N VAL A 249 12.77 34.25 -11.63
CA VAL A 249 12.50 34.39 -10.19
C VAL A 249 13.67 35.04 -9.45
N GLY A 250 13.36 35.99 -8.56
CA GLY A 250 14.35 36.75 -7.79
C GLY A 250 14.72 36.12 -6.43
N TRP A 251 14.01 35.10 -5.98
CA TRP A 251 14.22 34.49 -4.65
C TRP A 251 15.20 33.31 -4.66
N MET A 252 15.54 32.76 -5.84
CA MET A 252 16.51 31.66 -5.99
C MET A 252 17.89 32.19 -6.38
N ASP A 253 18.92 31.69 -5.71
CA ASP A 253 20.30 31.89 -6.15
C ASP A 253 20.58 31.20 -7.50
N ASN A 254 21.66 31.60 -8.17
CA ASN A 254 21.99 31.11 -9.51
C ASN A 254 22.34 29.61 -9.53
N ALA A 255 22.95 29.07 -8.47
CA ALA A 255 23.36 27.67 -8.42
C ALA A 255 22.14 26.74 -8.26
N THR A 256 21.21 27.11 -7.38
CA THR A 256 19.94 26.44 -7.17
C THR A 256 19.07 26.51 -8.42
N LYS A 257 18.98 27.69 -9.05
CA LYS A 257 18.26 27.89 -10.32
C LYS A 257 18.79 26.98 -11.44
N ALA A 258 20.10 26.89 -11.61
CA ALA A 258 20.71 26.01 -12.60
C ALA A 258 20.34 24.54 -12.38
N ARG A 259 20.35 24.06 -11.12
CA ARG A 259 19.95 22.68 -10.78
C ARG A 259 18.46 22.44 -11.02
N ALA A 260 17.62 23.40 -10.66
CA ALA A 260 16.17 23.32 -10.85
C ALA A 260 15.79 23.25 -12.34
N LEU A 261 16.43 24.07 -13.19
CA LEU A 261 16.25 24.03 -14.65
C LEU A 261 16.66 22.67 -15.23
N VAL A 262 17.76 22.08 -14.75
CA VAL A 262 18.17 20.73 -15.17
C VAL A 262 17.12 19.69 -14.79
N LYS A 263 16.61 19.71 -13.55
CA LYS A 263 15.58 18.76 -13.10
C LYS A 263 14.29 18.89 -13.90
N ALA A 264 13.79 20.11 -14.05
CA ALA A 264 12.55 20.38 -14.79
C ALA A 264 12.71 20.07 -16.30
N GLY A 265 13.86 20.38 -16.89
CA GLY A 265 14.15 20.06 -18.29
C GLY A 265 14.28 18.56 -18.57
N ARG A 266 14.73 17.77 -17.58
CA ARG A 266 14.82 16.30 -17.63
C ARG A 266 13.56 15.58 -17.14
N MET A 267 12.49 16.30 -16.85
CA MET A 267 11.25 15.67 -16.38
C MET A 267 10.59 14.90 -17.52
N ASP A 268 10.37 13.61 -17.31
CA ASP A 268 9.64 12.74 -18.23
C ASP A 268 8.15 13.12 -18.19
N LEU A 269 7.52 13.13 -19.38
CA LEU A 269 6.09 13.36 -19.52
C LEU A 269 5.48 12.07 -20.06
N ASN A 270 4.60 11.46 -19.28
CA ASN A 270 3.88 10.23 -19.60
C ASN A 270 2.40 10.54 -19.66
N LEU A 271 1.72 10.28 -20.78
CA LEU A 271 0.32 10.67 -20.97
C LEU A 271 -0.54 9.49 -21.42
N GLY A 272 -1.72 9.37 -20.82
CA GLY A 272 -2.76 8.41 -21.19
C GLY A 272 -2.49 6.97 -20.73
N SER A 273 -1.40 6.36 -21.21
CA SER A 273 -1.10 4.95 -20.95
C SER A 273 0.36 4.57 -21.21
N PRO A 274 0.86 3.47 -20.63
CA PRO A 274 2.14 2.89 -21.01
C PRO A 274 2.16 2.43 -22.47
N GLN A 275 3.34 2.52 -23.11
CA GLN A 275 3.57 2.03 -24.48
C GLN A 275 3.46 0.50 -24.58
N SER A 276 3.75 -0.21 -23.49
CA SER A 276 3.71 -1.67 -23.42
C SER A 276 3.19 -2.12 -22.07
N TYR A 277 2.34 -3.14 -22.07
CA TYR A 277 1.79 -3.73 -20.86
C TYR A 277 2.50 -5.05 -20.53
N HIS A 278 2.84 -5.23 -19.25
CA HIS A 278 3.13 -6.56 -18.73
C HIS A 278 1.81 -7.31 -18.55
N MET A 279 1.64 -8.39 -19.29
CA MET A 279 0.43 -9.18 -19.26
C MET A 279 0.52 -10.22 -18.15
N ILE A 280 -0.28 -10.04 -17.11
CA ILE A 280 -0.42 -11.01 -16.02
C ILE A 280 -1.78 -11.69 -16.22
N VAL A 281 -1.74 -12.93 -16.69
CA VAL A 281 -2.93 -13.73 -16.96
C VAL A 281 -2.94 -14.98 -16.08
N TYR A 282 -4.13 -15.37 -15.63
CA TYR A 282 -4.37 -16.55 -14.82
C TYR A 282 -5.75 -17.10 -15.16
N PRO A 283 -6.00 -18.41 -14.96
CA PRO A 283 -7.27 -19.02 -15.34
C PRO A 283 -8.39 -18.49 -14.45
N VAL A 284 -9.33 -17.76 -15.06
CA VAL A 284 -10.54 -17.26 -14.39
C VAL A 284 -11.66 -18.26 -14.63
N VAL A 285 -12.26 -18.76 -13.55
CA VAL A 285 -13.33 -19.77 -13.63
C VAL A 285 -14.67 -19.14 -13.26
N ASN A 286 -15.72 -19.41 -14.05
CA ASN A 286 -17.05 -18.91 -13.75
C ASN A 286 -17.55 -19.44 -12.39
N ASN A 287 -18.38 -18.66 -11.69
CA ASN A 287 -18.91 -18.98 -10.36
C ASN A 287 -17.84 -19.25 -9.28
N SER A 288 -16.59 -18.79 -9.47
CA SER A 288 -15.49 -18.99 -8.52
C SER A 288 -14.88 -17.66 -8.05
N TYR A 289 -15.73 -16.68 -7.70
CA TYR A 289 -15.30 -15.31 -7.39
C TYR A 289 -14.18 -15.25 -6.34
N PHE A 290 -14.36 -15.93 -5.20
CA PHE A 290 -13.35 -15.97 -4.13
C PHE A 290 -11.99 -16.49 -4.62
N ASN A 291 -11.98 -17.62 -5.34
CA ASN A 291 -10.75 -18.21 -5.86
C ASN A 291 -10.10 -17.34 -6.93
N ASN A 292 -10.90 -16.76 -7.84
CA ASN A 292 -10.41 -15.83 -8.86
C ASN A 292 -9.75 -14.60 -8.22
N SER A 293 -10.35 -14.05 -7.16
CA SER A 293 -9.77 -12.94 -6.38
C SER A 293 -8.47 -13.35 -5.69
N GLY A 294 -8.39 -14.58 -5.17
CA GLY A 294 -7.16 -15.14 -4.62
C GLY A 294 -6.03 -15.27 -5.66
N LEU A 295 -6.35 -15.75 -6.87
CA LEU A 295 -5.42 -15.81 -8.00
C LEU A 295 -4.93 -14.41 -8.39
N ALA A 296 -5.84 -13.44 -8.48
CA ALA A 296 -5.50 -12.04 -8.76
C ALA A 296 -4.53 -11.47 -7.72
N TYR A 297 -4.81 -11.69 -6.43
CA TYR A 297 -3.95 -11.23 -5.34
C TYR A 297 -2.56 -11.86 -5.42
N ARG A 298 -2.49 -13.18 -5.61
CA ARG A 298 -1.22 -13.89 -5.76
C ARG A 298 -0.43 -13.32 -6.94
N ALA A 299 -1.06 -13.19 -8.10
CA ALA A 299 -0.41 -12.70 -9.30
C ALA A 299 0.17 -11.28 -9.12
N LYS A 300 -0.59 -10.36 -8.47
CA LYS A 300 -0.11 -9.02 -8.12
C LYS A 300 1.10 -9.07 -7.19
N ARG A 301 1.07 -9.91 -6.14
CA ARG A 301 2.18 -10.02 -5.18
C ARG A 301 3.44 -10.61 -5.83
N MET A 302 3.30 -11.65 -6.64
CA MET A 302 4.44 -12.25 -7.35
C MET A 302 5.09 -11.27 -8.32
N ARG A 303 4.30 -10.47 -9.05
CA ARG A 303 4.86 -9.40 -9.90
C ARG A 303 5.69 -8.41 -9.09
N ALA A 304 5.22 -8.00 -7.91
CA ALA A 304 5.96 -7.08 -7.06
C ALA A 304 7.33 -7.67 -6.63
N PHE A 305 7.41 -8.97 -6.36
CA PHE A 305 8.69 -9.63 -6.10
C PHE A 305 9.57 -9.69 -7.36
N MET A 306 9.04 -10.12 -8.52
CA MET A 306 9.80 -10.19 -9.77
C MET A 306 10.45 -8.86 -10.16
N LYS A 307 9.79 -7.74 -9.85
CA LYS A 307 10.32 -6.39 -10.10
C LYS A 307 11.63 -6.09 -9.37
N LEU A 308 11.97 -6.82 -8.30
CA LEU A 308 13.21 -6.61 -7.56
C LEU A 308 14.45 -6.93 -8.39
N ASP A 309 14.31 -7.77 -9.42
CA ASP A 309 15.38 -8.15 -10.35
C ASP A 309 15.34 -7.38 -11.68
N GLU A 310 14.41 -6.44 -11.83
CA GLU A 310 14.24 -5.64 -13.03
C GLU A 310 14.83 -4.22 -12.83
N PRO A 311 15.45 -3.63 -13.86
CA PRO A 311 15.90 -2.25 -13.78
C PRO A 311 14.71 -1.31 -13.62
N VAL A 312 14.89 -0.26 -12.79
CA VAL A 312 13.90 0.82 -12.67
C VAL A 312 13.77 1.54 -14.02
N THR A 313 12.54 1.86 -14.43
CA THR A 313 12.26 2.59 -15.67
C THR A 313 11.30 3.75 -15.42
N GLY A 314 11.52 4.90 -16.07
CA GLY A 314 10.58 6.03 -16.04
C GLY A 314 9.31 5.83 -16.86
N ARG A 315 9.11 4.63 -17.43
CA ARG A 315 7.97 4.27 -18.27
C ARG A 315 6.97 3.36 -17.55
N GLU A 316 7.24 3.00 -16.31
CA GLU A 316 6.32 2.18 -15.53
C GLU A 316 5.26 3.04 -14.84
N TRP A 317 4.02 2.58 -14.91
CA TRP A 317 2.86 3.30 -14.38
C TRP A 317 2.39 2.67 -13.08
N THR A 318 2.08 3.50 -12.08
CA THR A 318 1.47 3.07 -10.81
C THR A 318 -0.05 3.19 -10.84
N MET A 319 -0.57 3.99 -11.78
CA MET A 319 -2.00 4.14 -12.06
C MET A 319 -2.39 3.45 -13.37
N ARG A 320 -3.67 3.08 -13.44
CA ARG A 320 -4.31 2.51 -14.63
C ARG A 320 -4.75 3.60 -15.58
N ALA A 321 -4.85 3.29 -16.87
CA ALA A 321 -5.40 4.22 -17.87
C ALA A 321 -6.85 4.62 -17.57
N THR A 322 -7.60 3.79 -16.83
CA THR A 322 -8.98 4.09 -16.40
C THR A 322 -9.06 5.00 -15.17
N THR A 323 -7.94 5.30 -14.51
CA THR A 323 -7.94 6.10 -13.28
C THR A 323 -8.13 7.57 -13.62
N VAL A 324 -9.11 8.22 -12.98
CA VAL A 324 -9.30 9.67 -13.07
C VAL A 324 -8.43 10.35 -12.01
N ASN A 325 -7.13 10.46 -12.30
CA ASN A 325 -6.16 11.15 -11.47
C ASN A 325 -4.88 11.42 -12.29
N ALA A 326 -3.95 12.17 -11.72
CA ALA A 326 -2.60 12.36 -12.24
C ALA A 326 -1.60 12.26 -11.08
N TYR A 327 -0.34 11.97 -11.36
CA TYR A 327 0.69 11.91 -10.32
C TYR A 327 2.08 12.31 -10.83
N TYR A 328 2.92 12.72 -9.90
CA TYR A 328 4.35 12.90 -10.11
C TYR A 328 5.10 11.84 -9.31
N ASP A 329 6.01 11.13 -9.97
CA ASP A 329 6.91 10.18 -9.33
C ASP A 329 8.30 10.80 -9.17
N ASN A 330 8.65 11.08 -7.91
CA ASN A 330 9.94 11.65 -7.53
C ASN A 330 11.11 10.74 -7.88
N GLY A 331 10.93 9.42 -7.82
CA GLY A 331 12.00 8.43 -7.99
C GLY A 331 12.48 8.33 -9.44
N VAL A 332 11.60 8.61 -10.40
CA VAL A 332 11.93 8.62 -11.84
C VAL A 332 11.86 10.00 -12.47
N ASN A 333 11.55 11.05 -11.69
CA ASN A 333 11.34 12.42 -12.18
C ASN A 333 10.34 12.47 -13.36
N GLY A 334 9.20 11.80 -13.20
CA GLY A 334 8.20 11.65 -14.26
C GLY A 334 6.81 12.15 -13.84
N LEU A 335 6.13 12.87 -14.73
CA LEU A 335 4.73 13.23 -14.62
C LEU A 335 3.89 12.22 -15.41
N PHE A 336 2.79 11.74 -14.82
CA PHE A 336 1.90 10.71 -15.35
C PHE A 336 0.43 11.12 -15.22
#